data_AF-A0A525D1A5-F1
#
_entry.id   AF-A0A525D1A5-F1
#
_cell.length_a   1.000
_cell.length_b   1.000
_cell.length_c   1.000
_cell.angle_alpha   90.00
_cell.angle_beta   90.00
_cell.angle_gamma   90.00
#
_symmetry.space_group_name_H-M   'P 1'
#
loop_
_entity.id
_entity.type
_entity.pdbx_description
1 polymer ?
#
loop_
_entity_poly.entity_id
_entity_poly.type
_entity_poly.pdbx_seq_one_letter_code
_entity_poly.pdbx_strand_id
1 'polypeptide(L)'
;MDGGTIGAITGTIIGIGGGIIGTYCSIVNTSTVAARRFMIRMSIYCWLVIIIFLVLLSQISSPHRYWLWVPYGIGLPLFIRYVNTHLAQLEKKPDNT
;
A
#
# COMPACT_ATOMS: atom_id res chain seq x y z
N MET A 1 -21.15 -23.14 -1.07
CA MET A 1 -20.07 -22.14 -1.20
C MET A 1 -18.77 -22.87 -1.00
N ASP A 2 -17.93 -22.95 -2.02
CA ASP A 2 -16.68 -23.69 -1.93
C ASP A 2 -15.65 -22.90 -1.11
N GLY A 3 -14.70 -23.60 -0.48
CA GLY A 3 -13.67 -22.98 0.37
C GLY A 3 -12.85 -21.91 -0.37
N GLY A 4 -12.71 -22.03 -1.69
CA GLY A 4 -12.06 -21.03 -2.54
C GLY A 4 -12.81 -19.69 -2.59
N THR A 5 -14.14 -19.71 -2.70
CA THR A 5 -14.97 -18.50 -2.74
C THR A 5 -14.99 -17.79 -1.39
N ILE A 6 -15.03 -18.56 -0.30
CA ILE A 6 -14.95 -18.01 1.07
C ILE A 6 -13.58 -17.36 1.29
N GLY A 7 -12.50 -18.03 0.92
CA GLY A 7 -11.14 -17.48 1.00
C GLY A 7 -10.98 -16.19 0.19
N ALA A 8 -11.54 -16.13 -1.02
CA ALA A 8 -11.51 -14.93 -1.86
C ALA A 8 -12.24 -13.73 -1.22
N ILE A 9 -13.43 -13.96 -0.66
CA ILE A 9 -14.22 -12.92 0.00
C ILE A 9 -13.51 -12.43 1.26
N THR A 10 -13.10 -13.35 2.14
CA THR A 10 -12.42 -13.01 3.40
C THR A 10 -11.09 -12.29 3.13
N GLY A 11 -10.29 -12.76 2.16
CA GLY A 11 -9.05 -12.11 1.77
C GLY A 11 -9.26 -10.70 1.23
N THR A 12 -10.32 -10.48 0.44
CA THR A 12 -10.65 -9.15 -0.09
C THR A 12 -11.08 -8.19 1.02
N ILE A 13 -11.91 -8.64 1.96
CA ILE A 13 -12.35 -7.82 3.09
C ILE A 13 -11.16 -7.43 3.98
N ILE A 14 -10.28 -8.38 4.31
CA ILE A 14 -9.08 -8.11 5.12
C ILE A 14 -8.11 -7.20 4.37
N GLY A 15 -7.89 -7.44 3.07
CA GLY A 15 -6.99 -6.63 2.25
C GLY A 15 -7.46 -5.18 2.11
N ILE A 16 -8.74 -4.97 1.80
CA ILE A 16 -9.33 -3.64 1.69
C ILE A 16 -9.39 -2.96 3.05
N GLY A 17 -9.84 -3.67 4.09
CA GLY A 17 -9.90 -3.14 5.45
C GLY A 17 -8.53 -2.72 5.96
N GLY A 18 -7.51 -3.58 5.81
CA GLY A 18 -6.13 -3.26 6.16
C GLY A 18 -5.57 -2.08 5.37
N GLY A 19 -5.85 -2.00 4.06
CA GLY A 19 -5.44 -0.88 3.22
C GLY A 19 -6.08 0.45 3.63
N ILE A 20 -7.37 0.45 3.96
CA ILE A 20 -8.12 1.63 4.42
C ILE A 20 -7.62 2.06 5.80
N ILE A 21 -7.48 1.13 6.75
CA ILE A 21 -7.01 1.44 8.11
C ILE A 21 -5.57 1.95 8.07
N GLY A 22 -4.68 1.32 7.28
CA GLY A 22 -3.32 1.77 7.10
C GLY A 22 -3.24 3.18 6.49
N THR A 23 -4.05 3.46 5.47
CA THR A 23 -4.14 4.78 4.85
C THR A 23 -4.66 5.83 5.83
N TYR A 24 -5.72 5.50 6.58
CA TYR A 24 -6.34 6.39 7.56
C TYR A 24 -5.40 6.71 8.71
N CYS A 25 -4.75 5.70 9.29
CA CYS A 25 -3.78 5.85 10.37
C CYS A 25 -2.60 6.72 9.92
N SER A 26 -2.13 6.54 8.68
CA SER A 26 -1.04 7.35 8.16
C SER A 26 -1.41 8.80 7.83
N ILE A 27 -2.69 9.10 7.57
CA ILE A 27 -3.22 10.46 7.33
C ILE A 27 -3.54 11.19 8.66
N VAL A 28 -4.02 10.47 9.68
CA VAL A 28 -4.34 11.02 11.00
C VAL A 28 -3.09 11.33 11.82
N ASN A 29 -2.04 10.53 11.66
CA ASN A 29 -0.79 10.73 12.39
C ASN A 29 0.12 11.81 11.77
N THR A 30 -0.30 12.51 10.70
CA THR A 30 0.51 13.57 10.09
C THR A 30 0.07 14.96 10.55
N SER A 31 0.96 15.67 11.24
CA SER A 31 0.70 16.97 11.88
C SER A 31 0.56 18.14 10.89
N THR A 32 0.99 17.99 9.63
CA THR A 32 1.14 19.10 8.67
C THR A 32 0.34 18.86 7.38
N VAL A 33 -0.38 19.88 6.91
CA VAL A 33 -1.23 19.84 5.70
C VAL A 33 -0.45 19.42 4.43
N ALA A 34 0.82 19.83 4.31
CA ALA A 34 1.69 19.44 3.21
C ALA A 34 2.01 17.94 3.21
N ALA A 35 2.32 17.37 4.37
CA ALA A 35 2.60 15.96 4.54
C ALA A 35 1.34 15.10 4.30
N ARG A 36 0.16 15.61 4.68
CA ARG A 36 -1.13 14.97 4.39
C ARG A 36 -1.42 14.86 2.89
N ARG A 37 -1.13 15.90 2.10
CA ARG A 37 -1.28 15.87 0.64
C ARG A 37 -0.32 14.88 -0.02
N PHE A 38 0.91 14.78 0.48
CA PHE A 38 1.89 13.79 0.02
C PHE A 38 1.41 12.36 0.31
N MET A 39 0.90 12.11 1.52
CA MET A 39 0.35 10.82 1.92
C MET A 39 -0.81 10.35 1.06
N ILE A 40 -1.73 11.25 0.69
CA ILE A 40 -2.85 10.91 -0.20
C ILE A 40 -2.32 10.46 -1.56
N ARG A 41 -1.34 11.17 -2.14
CA ARG A 41 -0.73 10.79 -3.42
C ARG A 41 -0.05 9.41 -3.33
N MET A 42 0.74 9.18 -2.28
CA MET A 42 1.42 7.89 -2.06
C MET A 42 0.44 6.75 -1.82
N SER A 43 -0.69 7.00 -1.16
CA SER A 43 -1.74 6.00 -0.98
C SER A 43 -2.37 5.61 -2.32
N ILE A 44 -2.64 6.57 -3.21
CA ILE A 44 -3.13 6.28 -4.57
C ILE A 44 -2.13 5.41 -5.34
N TYR A 45 -0.83 5.73 -5.27
CA TYR A 45 0.20 4.90 -5.90
C TYR A 45 0.26 3.49 -5.31
N CYS A 46 0.15 3.35 -3.98
CA CYS A 46 0.10 2.06 -3.31
C CYS A 46 -1.09 1.22 -3.80
N TRP A 47 -2.28 1.81 -3.86
CA TRP A 47 -3.48 1.15 -4.38
C TRP A 47 -3.33 0.76 -5.85
N LEU A 48 -2.77 1.63 -6.70
CA LEU A 48 -2.49 1.31 -8.10
C LEU A 48 -1.52 0.12 -8.23
N VAL A 49 -0.44 0.10 -7.44
CA VAL A 49 0.52 -1.02 -7.44
C VAL A 49 -0.15 -2.32 -7.00
N ILE A 50 -1.02 -2.29 -5.98
CA ILE A 50 -1.77 -3.46 -5.51
C ILE A 50 -2.73 -3.95 -6.61
N ILE A 51 -3.47 -3.06 -7.26
CA ILE A 51 -4.39 -3.43 -8.36
C ILE A 51 -3.62 -4.04 -9.52
N ILE A 52 -2.52 -3.41 -9.95
CA ILE A 52 -1.65 -3.93 -11.01
C ILE A 52 -1.12 -5.31 -10.62
N PHE A 53 -0.65 -5.49 -9.38
CA PHE A 53 -0.17 -6.78 -8.88
C PHE A 53 -1.27 -7.86 -8.94
N LEU A 54 -2.50 -7.54 -8.51
CA LEU A 54 -3.64 -8.46 -8.56
C LEU A 54 -4.03 -8.82 -10.00
N VAL A 55 -4.03 -7.86 -10.92
CA VAL A 55 -4.30 -8.10 -12.35
C VAL A 55 -3.23 -9.01 -12.96
N LEU A 56 -1.95 -8.74 -12.69
CA LEU A 56 -0.84 -9.59 -13.15
C LEU A 56 -0.94 -11.00 -12.56
N LEU A 57 -1.31 -11.12 -11.28
CA LEU A 57 -1.47 -12.40 -10.61
C LEU A 57 -2.66 -13.22 -11.16
N SER A 58 -3.71 -12.53 -11.61
CA SER A 58 -4.86 -13.14 -12.30
C SER A 58 -4.49 -13.63 -13.71
N GLN A 59 -3.66 -12.90 -14.45
CA GLN A 59 -3.23 -13.30 -15.80
C GLN A 59 -2.17 -14.41 -15.82
N ILE A 60 -1.41 -14.62 -14.73
CA ILE A 60 -0.36 -15.63 -14.66
C ILE A 60 -0.84 -16.94 -14.00
N SER A 61 -0.84 -18.03 -14.79
CA SER A 61 -1.04 -19.42 -14.33
C SER A 61 0.28 -20.08 -13.89
N SER A 62 0.19 -20.90 -12.84
CA SER A 62 1.27 -21.62 -12.11
C SER A 62 2.37 -22.17 -13.04
N PRO A 63 3.66 -21.74 -12.93
CA PRO A 63 4.47 -21.61 -11.70
C PRO A 63 5.24 -20.27 -11.53
N HIS A 64 5.09 -19.31 -12.45
CA HIS A 64 5.88 -18.06 -12.46
C HIS A 64 5.42 -17.01 -11.42
N ARG A 65 4.42 -17.31 -10.59
CA ARG A 65 3.93 -16.41 -9.52
C ARG A 65 5.00 -16.04 -8.49
N TYR A 66 5.98 -16.93 -8.27
CA TYR A 66 7.10 -16.65 -7.35
C TYR A 66 7.95 -15.46 -7.82
N TRP A 67 8.11 -15.27 -9.14
CA TRP A 67 8.83 -14.13 -9.70
C TRP A 67 8.14 -12.79 -9.45
N LEU A 68 6.81 -12.78 -9.29
CA LEU A 68 6.04 -11.60 -8.89
C LEU A 68 6.14 -11.32 -7.40
N TRP A 69 6.31 -12.37 -6.59
CA TRP A 69 6.41 -12.27 -5.14
C TRP A 69 7.72 -11.64 -4.67
N VAL A 70 8.82 -11.84 -5.40
CA VAL A 70 10.12 -11.21 -5.10
C VAL A 70 10.08 -9.67 -5.17
N PRO A 71 9.67 -9.04 -6.29
CA PRO A 71 9.56 -7.59 -6.36
C PRO A 71 8.47 -7.05 -5.45
N TYR A 72 7.40 -7.81 -5.17
CA TYR A 72 6.39 -7.42 -4.19
C TYR A 72 6.96 -7.41 -2.77
N GLY A 73 7.57 -8.51 -2.33
CA GLY A 73 8.11 -8.67 -0.98
C GLY A 73 9.26 -7.72 -0.65
N ILE A 74 10.03 -7.29 -1.67
CA ILE A 74 11.10 -6.29 -1.51
C ILE A 74 10.57 -4.87 -1.72
N GLY A 75 9.68 -4.67 -2.70
CA GLY A 75 9.13 -3.37 -3.04
C GLY A 75 8.30 -2.77 -1.91
N LEU A 76 7.54 -3.61 -1.18
CA LEU A 76 6.71 -3.18 -0.07
C LEU A 76 7.51 -2.56 1.09
N PRO A 77 8.53 -3.23 1.68
CA PRO A 77 9.32 -2.64 2.75
C PRO A 77 10.13 -1.44 2.29
N LEU A 78 10.63 -1.43 1.03
CA LEU A 78 11.29 -0.25 0.47
C LEU A 78 10.34 0.93 0.33
N PHE A 79 9.12 0.69 -0.15
CA PHE A 79 8.09 1.72 -0.29
C PHE A 79 7.68 2.26 1.08
N ILE A 80 7.45 1.40 2.07
CA ILE A 80 7.16 1.80 3.46
C ILE A 80 8.30 2.66 4.01
N ARG A 81 9.56 2.23 3.83
CA ARG A 81 10.72 2.99 4.30
C ARG A 81 10.83 4.33 3.59
N TYR A 82 10.64 4.38 2.27
CA TYR A 82 10.69 5.61 1.49
C TYR A 82 9.65 6.62 1.97
N VAL A 83 8.39 6.18 2.11
CA VAL A 83 7.28 7.03 2.58
C VAL A 83 7.55 7.52 4.00
N ASN A 84 7.95 6.64 4.91
CA ASN A 84 8.24 7.01 6.29
C ASN A 84 9.40 8.02 6.40
N THR A 85 10.45 7.84 5.59
CA THR A 85 11.60 8.76 5.60
C THR A 85 11.22 10.13 5.06
N HIS A 86 10.41 10.20 3.99
CA HIS A 86 9.93 11.46 3.43
C HIS A 86 8.95 12.18 4.37
N LEU A 87 8.06 11.43 5.02
CA LEU A 87 7.20 11.96 6.06
C LEU A 87 8.01 12.60 7.20
N ALA A 88 9.02 11.89 7.72
CA ALA A 88 9.88 12.40 8.78
C ALA A 88 10.65 13.67 8.37
N GLN A 89 11.01 13.81 7.10
CA GLN A 89 11.62 15.05 6.58
C GLN A 89 10.62 16.20 6.49
N LEU A 90 9.38 15.93 6.11
CA LEU A 90 8.31 16.93 6.04
C LEU A 90 7.87 17.40 7.42
N GLU A 91 7.93 16.53 8.44
CA GLU A 91 7.64 16.87 9.83
C GLU A 91 8.77 17.68 10.47
N LYS A 92 10.03 17.38 10.16
CA LYS A 92 11.21 18.12 10.65
C LYS A 92 11.41 19.50 10.03
N LYS A 93 10.68 19.83 8.96
CA LYS A 93 10.72 21.15 8.33
C LYS A 93 9.52 21.95 8.85
N PRO A 94 9.61 22.59 10.03
CA PRO A 94 8.57 23.51 10.47
C PRO A 94 8.46 24.61 9.43
N ASP A 95 7.23 24.88 9.02
CA ASP A 95 6.85 25.88 8.04
C ASP A 95 7.52 27.22 8.33
N ASN A 96 8.49 27.57 7.49
CA ASN A 96 9.12 28.87 7.45
C ASN A 96 8.71 29.56 6.15
N THR A 97 7.43 29.91 6.07
CA THR A 97 6.90 30.90 5.10
C THR A 97 5.75 31.68 5.68
#